data_AF-A0A674K075-F1
#
_entry.id   AF-A0A674K075-F1
#
_cell.length_a   1.000
_cell.length_b   1.000
_cell.length_c   1.000
_cell.angle_alpha   90.00
_cell.angle_beta   90.00
_cell.angle_gamma   90.00
#
_symmetry.space_group_name_H-M   'P 1'
#
loop_
_entity.id
_entity.type
_entity.pdbx_description
1 polymer ?
#
loop_
_entity_poly.entity_id
_entity_poly.type
_entity_poly.pdbx_seq_one_letter_code
_entity_poly.pdbx_strand_id
1 'polypeptide(L)'
;MERAEPVWERAWALDEIRKGSQSWSLAADAGLLHFLQEFSQQTISRTHEIKKQVDGLIHETKATDCRLRNVFNDFLMLSNTQFIENVSNQKGAGCSKG
;
A
#
# COMPACT_ATOMS: atom_id res chain seq x y z
N MET A 1 6.94 -0.26 -47.48
CA MET A 1 5.99 0.86 -47.37
C MET A 1 5.17 0.59 -46.12
N GLU A 2 5.53 1.23 -45.01
CA GLU A 2 4.85 1.06 -43.73
C GLU A 2 3.50 1.77 -43.81
N ARG A 3 2.41 1.01 -43.74
CA ARG A 3 1.06 1.54 -43.87
C ARG A 3 0.72 2.14 -42.51
N ALA A 4 0.71 3.47 -42.40
CA ALA A 4 0.28 4.14 -41.17
C ALA A 4 -1.12 3.62 -40.81
N GLU A 5 -1.29 3.20 -39.55
CA GLU A 5 -2.60 2.73 -39.10
C GLU A 5 -3.63 3.85 -39.27
N PRO A 6 -4.85 3.52 -39.73
CA PRO A 6 -5.92 4.48 -39.82
C PRO A 6 -6.16 5.16 -38.48
N VAL A 7 -6.41 6.47 -38.51
CA VAL A 7 -6.58 7.30 -37.31
C VAL A 7 -7.65 6.76 -36.34
N TRP A 8 -8.62 6.00 -36.84
CA TRP A 8 -9.71 5.40 -36.07
C TRP A 8 -9.40 4.03 -35.45
N GLU A 9 -8.24 3.43 -35.71
CA GLU A 9 -7.81 2.14 -35.12
C GLU A 9 -6.94 2.32 -33.86
N ARG A 10 -6.52 3.55 -33.56
CA ARG A 10 -5.68 3.92 -32.40
C ARG A 10 -6.48 4.69 -31.35
N ALA A 11 -6.12 4.53 -30.07
CA ALA A 11 -6.58 5.39 -28.99
C ALA A 11 -6.18 6.86 -29.22
N TRP A 12 -7.17 7.74 -29.25
CA TRP A 12 -6.92 9.17 -29.44
C TRP A 12 -6.37 9.81 -28.17
N ALA A 13 -5.44 10.75 -28.34
CA ALA A 13 -5.01 11.60 -27.24
C ALA A 13 -6.13 12.57 -26.83
N LEU A 14 -6.09 13.03 -25.58
CA LEU A 14 -7.13 13.93 -25.03
C LEU A 14 -7.35 15.20 -25.90
N ASP A 15 -6.26 15.73 -26.48
CA ASP A 15 -6.32 16.88 -27.38
C ASP A 15 -6.97 16.57 -28.73
N GLU A 16 -6.80 15.34 -29.25
CA GLU A 16 -7.45 14.87 -30.48
C GLU A 16 -8.96 14.73 -30.25
N ILE A 17 -9.37 14.14 -29.12
CA ILE A 17 -10.78 14.03 -28.69
C ILE A 17 -11.40 15.42 -28.55
N ARG A 18 -10.70 16.34 -27.90
CA ARG A 18 -11.19 17.72 -27.70
C ARG A 18 -11.41 18.46 -29.01
N LYS A 19 -10.54 18.28 -30.00
CA LYS A 19 -10.74 18.84 -31.35
C LYS A 19 -11.90 18.18 -32.09
N GLY A 20 -12.02 16.85 -32.01
CA GLY A 20 -13.14 16.09 -32.58
C GLY A 20 -14.50 16.43 -31.97
N SER A 21 -14.54 16.94 -30.74
CA SER A 21 -15.80 17.31 -30.07
C SER A 21 -16.60 18.42 -30.77
N GLN A 22 -15.94 19.24 -31.58
CA GLN A 22 -16.59 20.29 -32.36
C GLN A 22 -17.28 19.77 -33.64
N SER A 23 -16.89 18.58 -34.11
CA SER A 23 -17.46 17.93 -35.29
C SER A 23 -17.30 16.41 -35.18
N TRP A 24 -18.34 15.76 -34.64
CA TRP A 24 -18.35 14.32 -34.42
C TRP A 24 -18.48 13.58 -35.75
N SER A 25 -17.54 12.67 -36.00
CA SER A 25 -17.52 11.77 -37.13
C SER A 25 -17.36 10.34 -36.62
N LEU A 26 -17.70 9.34 -37.44
CA LEU A 26 -17.54 7.92 -37.07
C LEU A 26 -16.09 7.59 -36.63
N ALA A 27 -15.11 8.23 -37.25
CA ALA A 27 -13.70 8.10 -36.85
C ALA A 27 -13.42 8.67 -35.45
N ALA A 28 -14.10 9.76 -35.08
CA ALA A 28 -14.01 10.34 -33.74
C ALA A 28 -14.69 9.45 -32.68
N ASP A 29 -15.81 8.81 -33.01
CA ASP A 29 -16.47 7.87 -32.12
C ASP A 29 -15.58 6.63 -31.85
N ALA A 30 -14.94 6.09 -32.89
CA ALA A 30 -14.00 4.96 -32.76
C ALA A 30 -12.76 5.35 -31.93
N GLY A 31 -12.18 6.52 -32.18
CA GLY A 31 -11.05 7.04 -31.40
C GLY A 31 -11.39 7.26 -29.92
N LEU A 32 -12.58 7.76 -29.62
CA LEU A 32 -13.08 7.92 -28.26
C LEU A 32 -13.28 6.56 -27.58
N LEU A 33 -13.85 5.58 -28.28
CA LEU A 33 -14.05 4.23 -27.74
C LEU A 33 -12.71 3.62 -27.31
N HIS A 34 -11.69 3.68 -28.16
CA HIS A 34 -10.36 3.18 -27.83
C HIS A 34 -9.73 3.92 -26.65
N PHE A 35 -9.87 5.24 -26.59
CA PHE A 35 -9.44 6.02 -25.42
C PHE A 35 -10.13 5.56 -24.13
N LEU A 36 -11.45 5.36 -24.15
CA LEU A 36 -12.21 4.92 -22.98
C LEU A 36 -11.82 3.51 -22.53
N GLN A 37 -11.56 2.61 -23.49
CA GLN A 37 -11.06 1.26 -23.20
C GLN A 37 -9.70 1.30 -22.52
N GLU A 38 -8.76 2.07 -23.06
CA GLU A 38 -7.43 2.21 -22.48
C GLU A 38 -7.49 2.90 -21.10
N PHE A 39 -8.24 3.99 -20.99
CA PHE A 39 -8.43 4.72 -19.74
C PHE A 39 -9.04 3.82 -18.65
N SER A 40 -10.04 3.01 -18.99
CA SER A 40 -10.64 2.02 -18.10
C SER A 40 -9.60 1.02 -17.62
N GLN A 41 -8.85 0.42 -18.55
CA GLN A 41 -7.83 -0.57 -18.24
C GLN A 41 -6.71 0.01 -17.37
N GLN A 42 -6.23 1.22 -17.68
CA GLN A 42 -5.23 1.92 -16.87
C GLN A 42 -5.75 2.22 -15.46
N THR A 43 -7.00 2.67 -15.34
CA THR A 43 -7.63 2.96 -14.04
C THR A 43 -7.76 1.69 -13.20
N ILE A 44 -8.21 0.59 -13.80
CA ILE A 44 -8.30 -0.73 -13.14
C ILE A 44 -6.92 -1.19 -12.69
N SER A 45 -5.92 -1.18 -13.58
CA SER A 45 -4.55 -1.59 -13.27
C SER A 45 -3.94 -0.77 -12.14
N ARG A 46 -4.10 0.56 -12.17
CA ARG A 46 -3.61 1.45 -11.11
C ARG A 46 -4.33 1.21 -9.78
N THR A 47 -5.63 0.95 -9.82
CA THR A 47 -6.41 0.62 -8.62
C THR A 47 -5.93 -0.69 -7.99
N HIS A 48 -5.65 -1.71 -8.81
CA HIS A 48 -5.08 -2.98 -8.35
C HIS A 48 -3.70 -2.82 -7.71
N GLU A 49 -2.84 -1.99 -8.29
CA GLU A 49 -1.51 -1.70 -7.74
C GLU A 49 -1.61 -0.98 -6.38
N ILE A 50 -2.48 0.03 -6.27
CA ILE A 50 -2.73 0.72 -4.99
C ILE A 50 -3.24 -0.27 -3.93
N LYS A 51 -4.20 -1.14 -4.29
CA LYS A 51 -4.69 -2.19 -3.38
C LYS A 51 -3.55 -3.05 -2.86
N LYS A 52 -2.66 -3.52 -3.75
CA LYS A 52 -1.52 -4.37 -3.38
C LYS A 52 -0.59 -3.66 -2.40
N GLN A 53 -0.32 -2.37 -2.61
CA GLN A 53 0.51 -1.58 -1.71
C GLN A 53 -0.14 -1.41 -0.33
N VAL A 54 -1.45 -1.18 -0.28
CA VAL A 54 -2.22 -1.12 0.98
C VAL A 54 -2.20 -2.46 1.71
N ASP A 55 -2.42 -3.57 1.01
CA ASP A 55 -2.35 -4.92 1.59
C ASP A 55 -0.96 -5.21 2.17
N GLY A 56 0.11 -4.78 1.49
CA GLY A 56 1.49 -4.87 1.98
C GLY A 56 1.72 -4.06 3.25
N LEU A 57 1.25 -2.81 3.28
CA LEU A 57 1.37 -1.95 4.45
C LEU A 57 0.62 -2.51 5.67
N ILE A 58 -0.57 -3.09 5.47
CA ILE A 58 -1.33 -3.78 6.54
C ILE A 58 -0.52 -4.96 7.08
N HIS A 59 0.13 -5.73 6.21
CA HIS A 59 0.97 -6.85 6.62
C HIS A 59 2.17 -6.39 7.47
N GLU A 60 2.90 -5.37 7.02
CA GLU A 60 4.03 -4.80 7.76
C GLU A 60 3.62 -4.21 9.11
N THR A 61 2.45 -3.57 9.17
CA THR A 61 1.87 -3.05 10.41
C THR A 61 1.61 -4.18 11.41
N LYS A 62 1.02 -5.30 10.96
CA LYS A 62 0.80 -6.49 11.81
C LYS A 62 2.11 -7.12 12.29
N ALA A 63 3.11 -7.19 11.41
CA ALA A 63 4.44 -7.71 11.78
C ALA A 63 5.09 -6.82 12.86
N THR A 64 4.95 -5.50 12.72
CA THR A 64 5.44 -4.52 13.71
C THR A 64 4.71 -4.64 15.04
N ASP A 65 3.39 -4.79 15.04
CA ASP A 65 2.60 -5.03 16.25
C ASP A 65 3.06 -6.29 16.99
N CYS A 66 3.28 -7.39 16.28
CA CYS A 66 3.79 -8.62 16.88
C CYS A 66 5.18 -8.43 17.51
N ARG A 67 6.08 -7.69 16.83
CA ARG A 67 7.39 -7.34 17.37
C ARG A 67 7.27 -6.49 18.64
N LEU A 68 6.39 -5.49 18.64
CA LEU A 68 6.14 -4.65 19.81
C LEU A 68 5.63 -5.49 21.00
N ARG A 69 4.66 -6.38 20.77
CA ARG A 69 4.15 -7.28 21.81
C ARG A 69 5.23 -8.20 22.40
N ASN A 70 6.19 -8.64 21.59
CA ASN A 70 7.33 -9.43 22.07
C ASN A 70 8.25 -8.57 22.94
N VAL A 71 8.62 -7.37 22.48
CA VAL A 71 9.45 -6.43 23.26
C VAL A 71 8.79 -6.07 24.59
N PHE A 72 7.47 -5.85 24.61
CA PHE A 72 6.74 -5.61 25.86
C PHE A 72 6.77 -6.82 26.80
N ASN A 73 6.62 -8.05 26.28
CA ASN A 73 6.75 -9.26 27.09
C ASN A 73 8.15 -9.37 27.71
N ASP A 74 9.19 -9.13 26.92
CA ASP A 74 10.58 -9.17 27.39
C ASP A 74 10.80 -8.13 28.49
N PHE A 75 10.30 -6.91 28.31
CA PHE A 75 10.35 -5.86 29.32
C PHE A 75 9.61 -6.24 30.60
N LEU A 76 8.41 -6.79 30.50
CA LEU A 76 7.64 -7.24 31.66
C LEU A 76 8.36 -8.37 32.41
N MET A 77 8.97 -9.31 31.69
CA MET A 77 9.73 -10.41 32.29
C MET A 77 10.98 -9.92 33.02
N LEU A 78 11.73 -8.98 32.41
CA LEU A 78 12.87 -8.34 33.06
C LEU A 78 12.45 -7.56 34.31
N SER A 79 11.37 -6.78 34.21
CA SER A 79 10.83 -5.99 35.32
C SER A 79 10.36 -6.87 36.47
N ASN A 80 9.67 -7.98 36.17
CA ASN A 80 9.24 -8.95 37.17
C ASN A 80 10.43 -9.62 37.86
N THR A 81 11.48 -9.96 37.10
CA THR A 81 12.71 -10.54 37.64
C THR A 81 13.41 -9.56 38.58
N GLN A 82 13.60 -8.30 38.15
CA GLN A 82 14.20 -7.24 38.98
C GLN A 82 13.38 -6.94 40.23
N PHE A 83 12.06 -6.98 40.15
CA PHE A 83 11.19 -6.79 41.31
C PHE A 83 11.43 -7.89 42.36
N ILE A 84 11.43 -9.16 41.94
CA ILE A 84 11.66 -10.30 42.83
C ILE A 84 13.05 -10.21 43.48
N GLU A 85 14.08 -9.87 42.70
CA GLU A 85 15.45 -9.69 43.18
C GLU A 85 15.56 -8.54 44.19
N ASN A 86 14.92 -7.41 43.92
CA ASN A 86 14.93 -6.27 44.84
C ASN A 86 14.26 -6.63 46.17
N VAL A 87 13.14 -7.37 46.14
CA VAL A 87 12.44 -7.82 47.36
C VAL A 87 13.27 -8.84 48.14
N SER A 88 13.91 -9.81 47.47
CA SER A 88 14.74 -10.82 48.13
C SER A 88 16.01 -10.21 48.75
N ASN A 89 16.68 -9.31 48.04
CA ASN A 89 17.87 -8.59 48.53
C ASN A 89 17.54 -7.72 49.76
N GLN A 90 16.36 -7.09 49.81
CA GLN A 90 15.92 -6.36 51.01
C GLN A 90 15.65 -7.28 52.20
N LYS A 91 15.09 -8.48 51.97
CA LYS A 91 14.91 -9.47 53.05
C LYS A 91 16.25 -10.07 53.53
N GLY A 92 17.22 -10.26 52.62
CA GLY A 92 18.57 -10.74 52.96
C GLY A 92 19.39 -9.72 53.76
N ALA A 93 19.28 -8.43 53.43
CA ALA A 93 19.98 -7.36 54.15
C ALA A 93 19.50 -7.18 55.61
N GLY A 94 18.27 -7.60 55.93
CA GLY A 94 17.74 -7.58 57.30
C GLY A 94 18.26 -8.71 58.20
N CYS A 95 18.66 -9.86 57.65
CA CYS A 95 19.13 -11.01 58.43
C CYS A 95 20.62 -10.95 58.82
N SER A 96 21.43 -10.07 58.23
CA SER A 96 22.88 -9.99 58.50
C SER A 96 23.26 -9.05 59.67
N LYS A 97 22.28 -8.53 60.42
CA LYS A 97 22.49 -7.78 61.67
C LYS A 97 21.85 -8.55 62.83
N GLY A 98 22.53 -9.58 63.30
CA GLY A 98 22.23 -10.34 64.51
C GLY A 98 23.53 -10.66 65.22
#